data_AF-D3RZE3-F1
#
_entry.id   AF-D3RZE3-F1
#
_cell.length_a   1.000
_cell.length_b   1.000
_cell.length_c   1.000
_cell.angle_alpha   90.00
_cell.angle_beta   90.00
_cell.angle_gamma   90.00
#
_symmetry.space_group_name_H-M   'P 1'
#
loop_
_entity.id
_entity.type
_entity.pdbx_description
1 polymer ?
#
loop_
_entity_poly.entity_id
_entity_poly.type
_entity_poly.pdbx_seq_one_letter_code
_entity_poly.pdbx_strand_id
1 'polypeptide(L)'
;MVKRVKAPEKNLIRSAIGHLRAISEVTKQAIKPGTITISYPHERRKLPDYFRGFILFEKEECISCFRCAHICPANAIQMYADQEGRYYPGVDYAKCIFCHFCVDSCPTAALKPSKIHDVAFKDVESMMITPEQMEQVPEIEREDKVTVEYDFDGDVKLIRRKEVEELTVKFDKPKRPRFVAAPLNAENCIGCRLCMFSCPVDAIKSKVEEVKVTLETDYEKCTGCGICVRICPTEVLKLTPVKGGEV
;
A
#
# COMPACT_ATOMS: atom_id res chain seq x y z
N MET A 1 37.07 5.32 33.02
CA MET A 1 38.50 5.36 32.64
C MET A 1 38.61 5.37 31.13
N VAL A 2 39.00 6.50 30.53
CA VAL A 2 39.24 6.59 29.09
C VAL A 2 40.66 6.09 28.81
N LYS A 3 40.81 4.95 28.11
CA LYS A 3 42.14 4.48 27.66
C LYS A 3 42.66 5.48 26.63
N ARG A 4 43.67 6.29 27.00
CA ARG A 4 44.43 7.07 26.02
C ARG A 4 45.19 6.08 25.12
N VAL A 5 44.70 5.92 23.89
CA VAL A 5 45.44 5.20 22.84
C VAL A 5 46.71 6.01 22.56
N LYS A 6 47.88 5.47 22.91
CA LYS A 6 49.16 6.07 22.51
C LYS A 6 49.32 5.88 21.02
N ALA A 7 49.73 6.94 20.32
CA ALA A 7 50.06 6.84 18.90
C ALA A 7 51.19 5.79 18.73
N PRO A 8 51.09 4.89 17.75
CA PRO A 8 52.15 3.93 17.48
C PRO A 8 53.45 4.67 17.14
N GLU A 9 54.59 4.16 17.62
CA GLU A 9 55.90 4.70 17.27
C GLU A 9 56.11 4.67 15.75
N LYS A 10 56.53 5.81 15.20
CA LYS A 10 56.73 5.99 13.75
C LYS A 10 58.06 5.36 13.34
N ASN A 11 58.01 4.06 13.00
CA ASN A 11 59.16 3.35 12.43
C ASN A 11 59.14 3.44 10.91
N LEU A 12 60.30 3.76 10.31
CA LEU A 12 60.45 3.91 8.84
C LEU A 12 59.98 2.66 8.09
N ILE A 13 60.35 1.48 8.60
CA ILE A 13 59.96 0.16 8.06
C ILE A 13 58.44 -0.04 8.12
N ARG A 14 57.81 0.33 9.24
CA ARG A 14 56.35 0.21 9.41
C ARG A 14 55.61 1.14 8.45
N SER A 15 56.12 2.36 8.25
CA SER A 15 55.55 3.31 7.28
C SER A 15 55.66 2.78 5.86
N ALA A 16 56.83 2.25 5.47
CA ALA A 16 57.05 1.66 4.15
C ALA A 16 56.11 0.47 3.88
N ILE A 17 55.92 -0.43 4.84
CA ILE A 17 54.95 -1.55 4.74
C ILE A 17 53.52 -1.01 4.58
N GLY A 18 53.15 0.03 5.31
CA GLY A 18 51.85 0.69 5.19
C GLY A 18 51.61 1.26 3.78
N HIS A 19 52.60 1.98 3.24
CA HIS A 19 52.52 2.53 1.88
C HIS A 19 52.44 1.43 0.82
N LEU A 20 53.23 0.36 0.94
CA LEU A 20 53.16 -0.77 0.01
C LEU A 20 51.79 -1.45 0.01
N ARG A 21 51.19 -1.65 1.20
CA ARG A 21 49.81 -2.17 1.31
C ARG A 21 48.79 -1.24 0.65
N ALA A 22 48.90 0.07 0.89
CA ALA A 22 48.01 1.05 0.28
C ALA A 22 48.12 1.05 -1.25
N ILE A 23 49.35 1.06 -1.79
CA ILE A 23 49.58 1.01 -3.23
C ILE A 23 49.05 -0.30 -3.84
N SER A 24 49.21 -1.43 -3.15
CA SER A 24 48.66 -2.72 -3.58
C SER A 24 47.14 -2.67 -3.66
N GLU A 25 46.47 -2.11 -2.66
CA GLU A 25 45.01 -2.01 -2.68
C GLU A 25 44.52 -1.03 -3.75
N VAL A 26 45.19 0.11 -3.93
CA VAL A 26 44.88 1.07 -5.00
C VAL A 26 45.04 0.42 -6.38
N THR A 27 46.14 -0.30 -6.60
CA THR A 27 46.37 -1.02 -7.87
C THR A 27 45.29 -2.06 -8.13
N LYS A 28 44.90 -2.83 -7.10
CA LYS A 28 43.80 -3.81 -7.19
C LYS A 28 42.49 -3.15 -7.60
N GLN A 29 42.12 -2.03 -6.96
CA GLN A 29 40.91 -1.29 -7.29
C GLN A 29 40.97 -0.58 -8.65
N ALA A 30 42.16 -0.20 -9.11
CA ALA A 30 42.33 0.40 -10.44
C ALA A 30 42.12 -0.62 -11.58
N ILE A 31 42.59 -1.86 -11.41
CA ILE A 31 42.48 -2.91 -12.43
C ILE A 31 41.09 -3.56 -12.43
N LYS A 32 40.59 -3.94 -11.25
CA LYS A 32 39.28 -4.57 -11.09
C LYS A 32 38.52 -3.87 -9.98
N PRO A 33 37.93 -2.69 -10.28
CA PRO A 33 37.20 -1.93 -9.29
C PRO A 33 36.05 -2.76 -8.74
N GLY A 34 36.00 -2.93 -7.42
CA GLY A 34 34.85 -3.46 -6.71
C GLY A 34 33.75 -2.41 -6.58
N THR A 35 33.41 -1.71 -7.67
CA THR A 35 32.49 -0.58 -7.62
C THR A 35 31.08 -1.03 -7.29
N ILE A 36 30.51 -0.39 -6.27
CA ILE A 36 29.10 -0.47 -5.90
C ILE A 36 28.21 0.48 -6.74
N THR A 37 28.83 1.28 -7.60
CA THR A 37 28.17 2.24 -8.50
C THR A 37 27.39 1.52 -9.59
N ILE A 38 26.21 2.06 -9.91
CA ILE A 38 25.38 1.66 -11.04
C ILE A 38 25.39 2.76 -12.10
N SER A 39 25.33 2.38 -13.37
CA SER A 39 25.33 3.33 -14.48
C SER A 39 23.91 3.73 -14.89
N TYR A 40 23.24 4.58 -14.11
CA TYR A 40 21.94 5.15 -14.50
C TYR A 40 22.10 6.12 -15.70
N PRO A 41 21.24 6.11 -16.74
CA PRO A 41 19.96 5.39 -16.86
C PRO A 41 20.05 3.97 -17.46
N HIS A 42 21.21 3.49 -17.90
CA HIS A 42 21.35 2.18 -18.56
C HIS A 42 21.23 0.97 -17.61
N GLU A 43 21.58 1.16 -16.34
CA GLU A 43 21.42 0.21 -15.24
C GLU A 43 20.45 0.80 -14.19
N ARG A 44 19.45 0.02 -13.77
CA ARG A 44 18.51 0.42 -12.71
C ARG A 44 18.60 -0.55 -11.53
N ARG A 45 18.52 -0.02 -10.31
CA ARG A 45 18.43 -0.84 -9.10
C ARG A 45 17.06 -1.54 -9.05
N LYS A 46 17.05 -2.83 -8.71
CA LYS A 46 15.82 -3.56 -8.38
C LYS A 46 15.17 -2.96 -7.15
N LEU A 47 13.93 -2.50 -7.28
CA LEU A 47 13.18 -1.91 -6.18
C LEU A 47 12.27 -2.96 -5.53
N PRO A 48 12.09 -2.92 -4.19
CA PRO A 48 11.16 -3.82 -3.53
C PRO A 48 9.71 -3.55 -3.98
N ASP A 49 8.84 -4.54 -3.86
CA ASP A 49 7.43 -4.42 -4.27
C ASP A 49 6.65 -3.41 -3.42
N TYR A 50 7.09 -3.17 -2.19
CA TYR A 50 6.53 -2.17 -1.27
C TYR A 50 7.20 -0.79 -1.40
N PHE A 51 7.93 -0.53 -2.49
CA PHE A 51 8.51 0.77 -2.75
C PHE A 51 7.42 1.85 -2.86
N ARG A 52 7.68 3.01 -2.24
CA ARG A 52 6.73 4.11 -2.17
C ARG A 52 6.98 5.13 -3.27
N GLY A 53 6.62 4.77 -4.50
CA GLY A 53 6.77 5.65 -5.66
C GLY A 53 5.53 6.48 -5.98
N PHE A 54 5.42 6.85 -7.24
CA PHE A 54 4.27 7.55 -7.80
C PHE A 54 2.97 6.78 -7.53
N ILE A 55 1.90 7.51 -7.22
CA ILE A 55 0.62 6.92 -6.83
C ILE A 55 -0.25 6.83 -8.07
N LEU A 56 -0.71 5.61 -8.38
CA LEU A 56 -1.65 5.34 -9.47
C LEU A 56 -3.07 5.24 -8.92
N PHE A 57 -4.06 5.47 -9.76
CA PHE A 57 -5.46 5.51 -9.38
C PHE A 57 -6.34 4.63 -10.29
N GLU A 58 -7.29 3.90 -9.71
CA GLU A 58 -8.33 3.16 -10.44
C GLU A 58 -9.71 3.67 -10.02
N LYS A 59 -10.39 4.31 -10.96
CA LYS A 59 -11.66 5.01 -10.74
C LYS A 59 -12.79 4.06 -10.35
N GLU A 60 -12.82 2.88 -10.95
CA GLU A 60 -13.84 1.85 -10.78
C GLU A 60 -13.88 1.32 -9.34
N GLU A 61 -12.73 1.30 -8.67
CA GLU A 61 -12.58 0.80 -7.31
C GLU A 61 -12.87 1.88 -6.26
N CYS A 62 -12.90 3.17 -6.65
CA CYS A 62 -13.06 4.26 -5.71
C CYS A 62 -14.53 4.46 -5.31
N ILE A 63 -14.80 4.41 -4.00
CA ILE A 63 -16.13 4.61 -3.41
C ILE A 63 -16.34 6.02 -2.83
N SER A 64 -15.52 6.99 -3.21
CA SER A 64 -15.61 8.39 -2.72
C SER A 64 -15.71 8.52 -1.19
N CYS A 65 -14.90 7.76 -0.44
CA CYS A 65 -14.95 7.74 1.03
C CYS A 65 -14.12 8.82 1.73
N PHE A 66 -13.33 9.62 0.99
CA PHE A 66 -12.48 10.72 1.49
C PHE A 66 -11.39 10.33 2.51
N ARG A 67 -11.21 9.04 2.81
CA ARG A 67 -10.21 8.58 3.79
C ARG A 67 -8.77 8.96 3.40
N CYS A 68 -8.46 8.91 2.12
CA CYS A 68 -7.16 9.30 1.57
C CYS A 68 -6.85 10.78 1.82
N ALA A 69 -7.83 11.67 1.62
CA ALA A 69 -7.69 13.10 1.90
C ALA A 69 -7.50 13.35 3.40
N HIS A 70 -8.31 12.71 4.26
CA HIS A 70 -8.24 12.88 5.71
C HIS A 70 -6.95 12.33 6.34
N ILE A 71 -6.41 11.21 5.84
CA ILE A 71 -5.21 10.60 6.42
C ILE A 71 -3.93 11.31 5.97
N CYS A 72 -3.99 12.16 4.93
CA CYS A 72 -2.80 12.75 4.34
C CYS A 72 -2.15 13.77 5.29
N PRO A 73 -0.94 13.51 5.82
CA PRO A 73 -0.32 14.38 6.81
C PRO A 73 0.14 15.72 6.20
N ALA A 74 0.40 15.73 4.89
CA ALA A 74 0.82 16.93 4.15
C ALA A 74 -0.36 17.67 3.48
N ASN A 75 -1.60 17.19 3.66
CA ASN A 75 -2.79 17.71 2.97
C ASN A 75 -2.59 17.83 1.44
N ALA A 76 -1.89 16.86 0.85
CA ALA A 76 -1.55 16.82 -0.57
C ALA A 76 -2.69 16.31 -1.46
N ILE A 77 -3.71 15.68 -0.88
CA ILE A 77 -4.82 15.09 -1.64
C ILE A 77 -5.98 16.08 -1.70
N GLN A 78 -6.42 16.40 -2.91
CA GLN A 78 -7.61 17.20 -3.17
C GLN A 78 -8.67 16.33 -3.83
N MET A 79 -9.94 16.52 -3.46
CA MET A 79 -11.05 15.72 -4.00
C MET A 79 -11.78 16.52 -5.07
N TYR A 80 -11.88 15.96 -6.27
CA TYR A 80 -12.49 16.58 -7.44
C TYR A 80 -13.84 15.93 -7.72
N ALA A 81 -14.83 16.74 -8.06
CA ALA A 81 -16.13 16.26 -8.48
C ALA A 81 -16.09 15.84 -9.96
N ASP A 82 -16.65 14.67 -10.26
CA ASP A 82 -16.91 14.19 -11.60
C ASP A 82 -18.28 14.69 -12.10
N GLN A 83 -18.56 14.47 -13.39
CA GLN A 83 -19.81 14.86 -14.06
C GLN A 83 -21.05 14.22 -13.40
N GLU A 84 -20.90 13.05 -12.80
CA GLU A 84 -21.96 12.31 -12.08
C GLU A 84 -22.10 12.73 -10.60
N GLY A 85 -21.34 13.73 -10.14
CA GLY A 85 -21.34 14.17 -8.75
C GLY A 85 -20.57 13.25 -7.78
N ARG A 86 -19.86 12.24 -8.28
CA ARG A 86 -18.90 11.45 -7.50
C ARG A 86 -17.61 12.22 -7.28
N TYR A 87 -16.87 11.90 -6.21
CA TYR A 87 -15.63 12.58 -5.87
C TYR A 87 -14.42 11.65 -5.95
N TYR A 88 -13.34 12.13 -6.56
CA TYR A 88 -12.12 11.35 -6.78
C TYR A 88 -10.86 12.11 -6.32
N PRO A 89 -9.85 11.39 -5.81
CA PRO A 89 -8.63 12.03 -5.33
C PRO A 89 -7.71 12.44 -6.49
N GLY A 90 -7.26 13.69 -6.48
CA GLY A 90 -6.04 14.13 -7.15
C GLY A 90 -4.93 14.40 -6.13
N VAL A 91 -3.68 14.39 -6.59
CA VAL A 91 -2.50 14.52 -5.73
C VAL A 91 -1.67 15.72 -6.15
N ASP A 92 -1.39 16.59 -5.19
CA ASP A 92 -0.40 17.66 -5.29
C ASP A 92 0.97 17.10 -4.88
N TYR A 93 1.81 16.81 -5.89
CA TYR A 93 3.16 16.28 -5.68
C TYR A 93 4.16 17.32 -5.16
N ALA A 94 3.83 18.62 -5.18
CA ALA A 94 4.63 19.63 -4.49
C ALA A 94 4.52 19.51 -2.97
N LYS A 95 3.40 18.97 -2.47
CA LYS A 95 3.16 18.70 -1.04
C LYS A 95 3.40 17.24 -0.65
N CYS A 96 3.23 16.30 -1.57
CA CYS A 96 3.29 14.88 -1.27
C CYS A 96 4.67 14.47 -0.73
N ILE A 97 4.69 13.83 0.45
CA ILE A 97 5.92 13.29 1.06
C ILE A 97 6.11 11.78 0.82
N PHE A 98 5.36 11.19 -0.12
CA PHE A 98 5.40 9.76 -0.47
C PHE A 98 5.29 8.80 0.73
N CYS A 99 4.55 9.19 1.78
CA CYS A 99 4.32 8.32 2.94
C CYS A 99 3.38 7.15 2.65
N HIS A 100 2.59 7.21 1.57
CA HIS A 100 1.62 6.20 1.14
C HIS A 100 0.50 5.87 2.15
N PHE A 101 0.25 6.71 3.17
CA PHE A 101 -0.90 6.50 4.05
C PHE A 101 -2.24 6.52 3.32
N CYS A 102 -2.34 7.25 2.21
CA CYS A 102 -3.52 7.23 1.34
C CYS A 102 -3.72 5.87 0.65
N VAL A 103 -2.63 5.20 0.25
CA VAL A 103 -2.64 3.85 -0.32
C VAL A 103 -3.03 2.84 0.77
N ASP A 104 -2.33 2.87 1.90
CA ASP A 104 -2.55 1.95 3.02
C ASP A 104 -3.96 2.06 3.63
N SER A 105 -4.50 3.29 3.68
CA SER A 105 -5.84 3.52 4.20
C SER A 105 -6.95 3.21 3.21
N CYS A 106 -6.65 3.06 1.91
CA CYS A 106 -7.66 2.93 0.89
C CYS A 106 -8.44 1.61 1.06
N PRO A 107 -9.75 1.65 1.35
CA PRO A 107 -10.48 0.45 1.69
C PRO A 107 -10.64 -0.52 0.52
N THR A 108 -10.72 0.00 -0.69
CA THR A 108 -10.97 -0.73 -1.94
C THR A 108 -9.70 -0.91 -2.76
N ALA A 109 -8.56 -0.42 -2.27
CA ALA A 109 -7.30 -0.38 -3.00
C ALA A 109 -7.35 0.37 -4.35
N ALA A 110 -8.20 1.40 -4.43
CA ALA A 110 -8.29 2.28 -5.59
C ALA A 110 -7.01 3.13 -5.82
N LEU A 111 -6.25 3.41 -4.77
CA LEU A 111 -4.93 4.04 -4.87
C LEU A 111 -3.88 2.94 -4.80
N LYS A 112 -2.97 2.89 -5.78
CA LYS A 112 -1.99 1.82 -5.93
C LYS A 112 -0.56 2.36 -5.84
N PRO A 113 0.36 1.62 -5.19
CA PRO A 113 1.77 1.96 -5.19
C PRO A 113 2.41 1.61 -6.54
N SER A 114 3.51 2.29 -6.86
CA SER A 114 4.37 1.93 -7.99
C SER A 114 5.85 2.03 -7.59
N LYS A 115 6.72 1.47 -8.43
CA LYS A 115 8.18 1.59 -8.35
C LYS A 115 8.72 2.82 -9.10
N ILE A 116 7.83 3.65 -9.62
CA ILE A 116 8.17 4.85 -10.39
C ILE A 116 8.59 5.94 -9.41
N HIS A 117 9.79 6.51 -9.58
CA HIS A 117 10.33 7.55 -8.68
C HIS A 117 10.98 8.71 -9.43
N ASP A 118 11.09 8.57 -10.74
CA ASP A 118 11.81 9.43 -11.67
C ASP A 118 10.85 10.35 -12.45
N VAL A 119 9.67 10.64 -11.87
CA VAL A 119 8.76 11.63 -12.42
C VAL A 119 9.32 13.02 -12.14
N ALA A 120 9.59 13.77 -13.20
CA ALA A 120 10.03 15.15 -13.14
C ALA A 120 8.98 16.07 -13.75
N PHE A 121 8.64 17.13 -13.03
CA PHE A 121 7.72 18.17 -13.47
C PHE A 121 8.51 19.39 -13.94
N LYS A 122 7.99 20.11 -14.94
CA LYS A 122 8.65 21.31 -15.49
C LYS A 122 8.40 22.55 -14.64
N ASP A 123 7.24 22.59 -13.99
CA ASP A 123 6.72 23.72 -13.22
C ASP A 123 5.91 23.20 -12.03
N VAL A 124 5.55 24.09 -11.09
CA VAL A 124 4.85 23.70 -9.86
C VAL A 124 3.40 23.35 -10.16
N GLU A 125 2.79 24.04 -11.12
CA GLU A 125 1.40 23.80 -11.54
C GLU A 125 1.22 22.38 -12.08
N SER A 126 2.17 21.87 -12.87
CA SER A 126 2.15 20.50 -13.38
C SER A 126 2.39 19.43 -12.31
N MET A 127 2.79 19.79 -11.08
CA MET A 127 2.84 18.86 -9.94
C MET A 127 1.44 18.55 -9.38
N MET A 128 0.41 19.32 -9.75
CA MET A 128 -0.97 19.08 -9.36
C MET A 128 -1.62 18.12 -10.36
N ILE A 129 -1.70 16.85 -9.97
CA ILE A 129 -2.20 15.78 -10.82
C ILE A 129 -3.67 15.51 -10.52
N THR A 130 -4.51 15.60 -11.55
CA THR A 130 -5.95 15.35 -11.46
C THR A 130 -6.24 13.84 -11.42
N PRO A 131 -7.43 13.42 -10.95
CA PRO A 131 -7.80 12.01 -10.94
C PRO A 131 -7.61 11.30 -12.29
N GLU A 132 -7.98 11.97 -13.39
CA GLU A 132 -7.87 11.43 -14.76
C GLU A 132 -6.40 11.20 -15.16
N GLN A 133 -5.51 12.09 -14.73
CA GLN A 133 -4.07 11.95 -14.98
C GLN A 133 -3.46 10.85 -14.11
N MET A 134 -4.01 10.57 -12.92
CA MET A 134 -3.53 9.50 -12.05
C MET A 134 -3.91 8.09 -12.54
N GLU A 135 -4.95 7.96 -13.37
CA GLU A 135 -5.33 6.69 -14.00
C GLU A 135 -4.28 6.22 -15.01
N GLN A 136 -3.57 7.17 -15.60
CA GLN A 136 -2.54 6.89 -16.59
C GLN A 136 -1.20 6.72 -15.89
N VAL A 137 -0.48 5.66 -16.26
CA VAL A 137 0.93 5.56 -15.92
C VAL A 137 1.66 6.71 -16.63
N PRO A 138 2.46 7.52 -15.91
CA PRO A 138 3.22 8.59 -16.56
C PRO A 138 4.10 8.00 -17.67
N GLU A 139 4.30 8.76 -18.75
CA GLU A 139 5.21 8.35 -19.83
C GLU A 139 6.65 8.34 -19.29
N ILE A 140 7.29 7.17 -19.33
CA ILE A 140 8.66 6.97 -18.81
C ILE A 140 9.54 6.52 -19.97
N GLU A 141 10.49 7.36 -20.35
CA GLU A 141 11.55 6.99 -21.28
C GLU A 141 12.54 6.07 -20.58
N ARG A 142 12.61 4.81 -21.02
CA ARG A 142 13.46 3.78 -20.41
C ARG A 142 14.60 3.39 -21.32
N GLU A 143 15.82 3.70 -20.89
CA GLU A 143 17.06 3.24 -21.52
C GLU A 143 17.67 2.03 -20.81
N ASP A 144 17.08 1.61 -19.68
CA ASP A 144 17.63 0.56 -18.85
C ASP A 144 17.49 -0.81 -19.51
N LYS A 145 18.60 -1.56 -19.53
CA LYS A 145 18.68 -2.93 -20.06
C LYS A 145 19.04 -3.95 -18.99
N VAL A 146 19.45 -3.46 -17.83
CA VAL A 146 20.05 -4.26 -16.76
C VAL A 146 19.46 -3.83 -15.42
N THR A 147 18.92 -4.80 -14.71
CA THR A 147 18.49 -4.66 -13.32
C THR A 147 19.62 -5.09 -12.39
N VAL A 148 19.89 -4.28 -11.37
CA VAL A 148 20.98 -4.49 -10.40
C VAL A 148 20.40 -4.75 -9.01
N GLU A 149 20.79 -5.86 -8.42
CA GLU A 149 20.41 -6.27 -7.06
C GLU A 149 21.65 -6.24 -6.16
N TYR A 150 21.50 -5.66 -4.96
CA TYR A 150 22.55 -5.60 -3.96
C TYR A 150 22.44 -6.83 -3.07
N ASP A 151 23.49 -7.64 -3.06
CA ASP A 151 23.63 -8.78 -2.16
C ASP A 151 24.50 -8.35 -0.97
N PHE A 152 23.89 -8.40 0.22
CA PHE A 152 24.52 -8.02 1.49
C PHE A 152 24.97 -9.25 2.29
N ASP A 153 24.88 -10.46 1.74
CA ASP A 153 25.32 -11.69 2.41
C ASP A 153 26.86 -11.79 2.38
N GLY A 154 27.49 -11.18 3.38
CA GLY A 154 28.94 -11.12 3.55
C GLY A 154 29.55 -9.85 2.95
N ASP A 155 30.46 -10.00 1.99
CA ASP A 155 30.99 -8.86 1.22
C ASP A 155 29.93 -8.36 0.23
N VAL A 156 29.66 -7.05 0.22
CA VAL A 156 28.66 -6.42 -0.66
C VAL A 156 28.96 -6.74 -2.12
N LYS A 157 28.01 -7.39 -2.81
CA LYS A 157 28.11 -7.75 -4.23
C LYS A 157 26.95 -7.15 -5.02
N LEU A 158 27.23 -6.82 -6.28
CA LEU A 158 26.20 -6.41 -7.24
C LEU A 158 25.88 -7.57 -8.17
N ILE A 159 24.63 -8.03 -8.16
CA ILE A 159 24.10 -9.01 -9.09
C ILE A 159 23.43 -8.24 -10.24
N ARG A 160 24.02 -8.31 -11.44
CA ARG A 160 23.47 -7.68 -12.66
C ARG A 160 22.69 -8.71 -13.47
N ARG A 161 21.41 -8.44 -13.73
CA ARG A 161 20.53 -9.27 -14.55
C ARG A 161 20.09 -8.49 -15.78
N LYS A 162 20.17 -9.09 -16.98
CA LYS A 162 19.71 -8.48 -18.23
C LYS A 162 18.20 -8.62 -18.38
N GLU A 163 17.47 -7.97 -17.49
CA GLU A 163 16.01 -7.95 -17.48
C GLU A 163 15.51 -6.54 -17.16
N VAL A 164 14.34 -6.21 -17.71
CA VAL A 164 13.66 -4.94 -17.53
C VAL A 164 12.49 -5.19 -16.59
N GLU A 165 12.57 -4.66 -15.37
CA GLU A 165 11.53 -4.83 -14.35
C GLU A 165 10.28 -3.98 -14.66
N GLU A 166 9.10 -4.52 -14.41
CA GLU A 166 7.83 -3.78 -14.47
C GLU A 166 7.69 -2.84 -13.26
N LEU A 167 7.39 -1.56 -13.49
CA LEU A 167 7.31 -0.55 -12.42
C LEU A 167 5.93 -0.51 -11.74
N THR A 168 4.92 -1.06 -12.38
CA THR A 168 3.58 -1.26 -11.82
C THR A 168 3.58 -2.48 -10.91
N VAL A 169 3.07 -2.31 -9.69
CA VAL A 169 2.99 -3.40 -8.71
C VAL A 169 1.56 -3.94 -8.72
N LYS A 170 1.42 -5.27 -8.78
CA LYS A 170 0.13 -5.92 -8.53
C LYS A 170 -0.19 -5.80 -7.05
N PHE A 171 -1.12 -4.91 -6.73
CA PHE A 171 -1.58 -4.69 -5.36
C PHE A 171 -2.86 -5.49 -5.12
N ASP A 172 -2.75 -6.55 -4.33
CA ASP A 172 -3.90 -7.37 -3.97
C ASP A 172 -4.82 -6.61 -2.99
N LYS A 173 -6.12 -6.63 -3.26
CA LYS A 173 -7.11 -6.05 -2.35
C LYS A 173 -7.01 -6.74 -0.99
N PRO A 174 -7.00 -6.01 0.13
CA PRO A 174 -6.97 -6.62 1.44
C PRO A 174 -8.18 -7.56 1.59
N LYS A 175 -7.93 -8.83 1.91
CA LYS A 175 -8.98 -9.82 2.15
C LYS A 175 -9.74 -9.40 3.41
N ARG A 176 -10.87 -8.73 3.23
CA ARG A 176 -11.76 -8.35 4.33
C ARG A 176 -12.58 -9.57 4.73
N PRO A 177 -12.70 -9.89 6.03
CA PRO A 177 -13.68 -10.87 6.45
C PRO A 177 -15.06 -10.33 6.07
N ARG A 178 -15.85 -11.15 5.36
CA ARG A 178 -17.25 -10.82 5.09
C ARG A 178 -17.98 -10.79 6.42
N PHE A 179 -18.68 -9.69 6.73
CA PHE A 179 -19.52 -9.61 7.92
C PHE A 179 -20.97 -9.91 7.54
N VAL A 180 -21.66 -10.61 8.43
CA VAL A 180 -23.10 -10.88 8.31
C VAL A 180 -23.80 -10.57 9.61
N ALA A 181 -25.09 -10.26 9.54
CA ALA A 181 -25.92 -10.08 10.72
C ALA A 181 -26.36 -11.44 11.26
N ALA A 182 -25.72 -11.90 12.34
CA ALA A 182 -25.99 -13.19 12.95
C ALA A 182 -26.87 -13.04 14.20
N PRO A 183 -27.91 -13.88 14.40
CA PRO A 183 -28.73 -13.87 15.60
C PRO A 183 -28.06 -14.62 16.75
N LEU A 184 -27.12 -13.99 17.45
CA LEU A 184 -26.38 -14.63 18.55
C LEU A 184 -27.25 -14.90 19.79
N ASN A 185 -28.33 -14.14 19.98
CA ASN A 185 -29.27 -14.31 21.10
C ASN A 185 -30.71 -14.44 20.57
N ALA A 186 -30.96 -15.39 19.66
CA ALA A 186 -32.27 -15.58 19.01
C ALA A 186 -33.43 -15.75 20.00
N GLU A 187 -33.16 -16.21 21.21
CA GLU A 187 -34.14 -16.40 22.29
C GLU A 187 -34.84 -15.09 22.68
N ASN A 188 -34.09 -13.97 22.67
CA ASN A 188 -34.55 -12.62 23.01
C ASN A 188 -35.33 -11.94 21.87
N CYS A 189 -35.57 -12.65 20.76
CA CYS A 189 -36.38 -12.14 19.67
C CYS A 189 -37.85 -12.05 20.09
N ILE A 190 -38.39 -10.83 20.06
CA ILE A 190 -39.80 -10.53 20.31
C ILE A 190 -40.66 -10.54 19.04
N GLY A 191 -40.08 -10.86 17.88
CA GLY A 191 -40.84 -10.98 16.63
C GLY A 191 -41.38 -9.66 16.04
N CYS A 192 -40.80 -8.50 16.40
CA CYS A 192 -41.27 -7.18 15.96
C CYS A 192 -41.05 -6.87 14.46
N ARG A 193 -40.27 -7.69 13.75
CA ARG A 193 -39.98 -7.60 12.30
C ARG A 193 -39.26 -6.33 11.82
N LEU A 194 -38.79 -5.47 12.72
CA LEU A 194 -38.06 -4.23 12.36
C LEU A 194 -36.82 -4.51 11.49
N CYS A 195 -36.08 -5.57 11.82
CA CYS A 195 -34.90 -5.99 11.07
C CYS A 195 -35.22 -6.43 9.63
N MET A 196 -36.38 -7.06 9.42
CA MET A 196 -36.87 -7.44 8.10
C MET A 196 -37.20 -6.20 7.27
N PHE A 197 -38.00 -5.28 7.83
CA PHE A 197 -38.41 -4.06 7.10
C PHE A 197 -37.26 -3.08 6.83
N SER A 198 -36.20 -3.12 7.65
CA SER A 198 -35.07 -2.20 7.51
C SER A 198 -33.94 -2.76 6.65
N CYS A 199 -34.06 -4.00 6.15
CA CYS A 199 -33.01 -4.62 5.35
C CYS A 199 -33.09 -4.14 3.90
N PRO A 200 -32.09 -3.40 3.36
CA PRO A 200 -32.15 -2.90 1.99
C PRO A 200 -31.96 -3.98 0.91
N VAL A 201 -31.60 -5.19 1.31
CA VAL A 201 -31.30 -6.34 0.43
C VAL A 201 -32.18 -7.55 0.72
N ASP A 202 -33.23 -7.38 1.54
CA ASP A 202 -34.19 -8.43 1.92
C ASP A 202 -33.53 -9.73 2.43
N ALA A 203 -32.39 -9.59 3.12
CA ALA A 203 -31.65 -10.73 3.66
C ALA A 203 -32.28 -11.31 4.93
N ILE A 204 -33.23 -10.63 5.58
CA ILE A 204 -33.84 -11.10 6.84
C ILE A 204 -35.30 -11.47 6.61
N LYS A 205 -35.66 -12.70 6.95
CA LYS A 205 -37.03 -13.23 6.89
C LYS A 205 -37.55 -13.52 8.28
N SER A 206 -38.86 -13.43 8.45
CA SER A 206 -39.54 -13.88 9.67
C SER A 206 -40.07 -15.29 9.46
N LYS A 207 -39.70 -16.23 10.33
CA LYS A 207 -40.23 -17.59 10.36
C LYS A 207 -41.23 -17.70 11.51
N VAL A 208 -42.33 -18.41 11.28
CA VAL A 208 -43.33 -18.67 12.32
C VAL A 208 -43.18 -20.13 12.73
N GLU A 209 -42.75 -20.36 13.97
CA GLU A 209 -42.66 -21.69 14.56
C GLU A 209 -43.71 -21.78 15.67
N GLU A 210 -44.79 -22.52 15.38
CA GLU A 210 -45.97 -22.72 16.22
C GLU A 210 -46.66 -21.41 16.64
N VAL A 211 -46.14 -20.75 17.68
CA VAL A 211 -46.68 -19.53 18.32
C VAL A 211 -45.63 -18.42 18.42
N LYS A 212 -44.34 -18.70 18.15
CA LYS A 212 -43.24 -17.74 18.26
C LYS A 212 -42.78 -17.29 16.86
N VAL A 213 -42.68 -15.98 16.68
CA VAL A 213 -42.09 -15.39 15.47
C VAL A 213 -40.58 -15.29 15.67
N THR A 214 -39.82 -16.08 14.92
CA THR A 214 -38.36 -16.06 14.90
C THR A 214 -37.87 -15.38 13.62
N LEU A 215 -36.58 -15.02 13.59
CA LEU A 215 -35.96 -14.39 12.43
C LEU A 215 -34.91 -15.33 11.85
N GLU A 216 -34.76 -15.32 10.53
CA GLU A 216 -33.77 -16.08 9.78
C GLU A 216 -33.04 -15.14 8.84
N THR A 217 -31.71 -15.21 8.83
CA THR A 217 -30.87 -14.36 7.97
C THR A 217 -30.27 -15.19 6.84
N ASP A 218 -30.52 -14.77 5.61
CA ASP A 218 -29.86 -15.24 4.40
C ASP A 218 -28.46 -14.62 4.32
N TYR A 219 -27.46 -15.41 4.69
CA TYR A 219 -26.06 -14.98 4.73
C TYR A 219 -25.47 -14.73 3.34
N GLU A 220 -26.01 -15.33 2.29
CA GLU A 220 -25.55 -15.10 0.91
C GLU A 220 -26.01 -13.74 0.39
N LYS A 221 -27.22 -13.29 0.77
CA LYS A 221 -27.72 -11.96 0.44
C LYS A 221 -27.25 -10.86 1.38
N CYS A 222 -26.86 -11.20 2.60
CA CYS A 222 -26.41 -10.21 3.58
C CYS A 222 -25.13 -9.51 3.13
N THR A 223 -25.19 -8.17 3.03
CA THR A 223 -24.05 -7.30 2.69
C THR A 223 -23.22 -6.87 3.91
N GLY A 224 -23.68 -7.18 5.13
CA GLY A 224 -23.00 -6.79 6.36
C GLY A 224 -23.15 -5.31 6.75
N CYS A 225 -24.11 -4.58 6.18
CA CYS A 225 -24.31 -3.14 6.43
C CYS A 225 -24.65 -2.76 7.89
N GLY A 226 -25.19 -3.70 8.68
CA GLY A 226 -25.47 -3.51 10.11
C GLY A 226 -26.70 -2.67 10.46
N ILE A 227 -27.54 -2.27 9.50
CA ILE A 227 -28.78 -1.51 9.77
C ILE A 227 -29.70 -2.27 10.74
N CYS A 228 -29.90 -3.58 10.47
CA CYS A 228 -30.71 -4.46 11.29
C CYS A 228 -30.17 -4.65 12.73
N VAL A 229 -28.84 -4.57 12.90
CA VAL A 229 -28.18 -4.63 14.22
C VAL A 229 -28.48 -3.36 15.01
N ARG A 230 -28.42 -2.19 14.37
CA ARG A 230 -28.70 -0.91 15.03
C ARG A 230 -30.17 -0.72 15.40
N ILE A 231 -31.10 -1.23 14.60
CA ILE A 231 -32.54 -1.04 14.83
C ILE A 231 -33.17 -2.11 15.73
N CYS A 232 -32.45 -3.18 16.05
CA CYS A 232 -32.98 -4.26 16.88
C CYS A 232 -33.11 -3.79 18.34
N PRO A 233 -34.34 -3.63 18.89
CA PRO A 233 -34.52 -3.11 20.24
C PRO A 233 -34.06 -4.08 21.34
N THR A 234 -33.93 -5.37 21.01
CA THR A 234 -33.50 -6.42 21.94
C THR A 234 -32.09 -6.96 21.66
N GLU A 235 -31.33 -6.29 20.78
CA GLU A 235 -29.93 -6.60 20.46
C GLU A 235 -29.66 -8.07 20.08
N VAL A 236 -30.62 -8.72 19.42
CA VAL A 236 -30.54 -10.12 18.99
C VAL A 236 -29.46 -10.34 17.92
N LEU A 237 -29.34 -9.37 17.01
CA LEU A 237 -28.43 -9.42 15.86
C LEU A 237 -27.09 -8.76 16.21
N LYS A 238 -25.99 -9.40 15.83
CA LYS A 238 -24.64 -8.80 15.86
C LYS A 238 -23.95 -8.98 14.51
N LEU A 239 -23.06 -8.05 14.17
CA LEU A 239 -22.20 -8.20 13.00
C LEU A 239 -21.07 -9.15 13.34
N THR A 240 -21.09 -10.33 12.75
CA THR A 240 -20.10 -11.38 12.98
C THR A 240 -19.31 -11.63 11.69
N PRO A 241 -17.98 -11.78 11.76
CA PRO A 241 -17.18 -12.16 10.60
C PRO A 241 -17.45 -13.63 10.23
N VAL A 242 -17.73 -13.91 8.97
CA VAL A 242 -17.89 -15.27 8.43
C VAL A 242 -16.53 -15.96 8.45
N LYS A 243 -16.36 -16.99 9.28
CA LYS A 243 -15.15 -17.82 9.30
C LYS A 243 -15.44 -19.15 8.61
N GLY A 244 -14.84 -19.38 7.44
CA GLY A 244 -14.81 -20.72 6.84
C GLY A 244 -16.17 -21.31 6.43
N GLY A 245 -17.19 -20.48 6.17
CA GLY A 245 -18.50 -20.95 5.73
C GLY A 245 -19.51 -21.23 6.85
N GLU A 246 -19.12 -21.06 8.11
CA GLU A 246 -20.01 -21.12 9.27
C GLU A 246 -20.05 -19.75 9.96
N VAL A 247 -21.25 -19.37 10.43
CA VAL A 247 -21.56 -18.07 11.07
C VAL A 247 -21.52 -18.20 12.58
#